data_AF-A0A0R1LQ79-F1
#
_entry.id   AF-A0A0R1LQ79-F1
#
_cell.length_a   1.000
_cell.length_b   1.000
_cell.length_c   1.000
_cell.angle_alpha   90.00
_cell.angle_beta   90.00
_cell.angle_gamma   90.00
#
_symmetry.space_group_name_H-M   'P 1'
#
loop_
_entity.id
_entity.type
_entity.pdbx_description
1 polymer ?
#
loop_
_entity_poly.entity_id
_entity_poly.type
_entity_poly.pdbx_seq_one_letter_code
_entity_poly.pdbx_strand_id
1 'polypeptide(L)'
;MSKQQKLINVDLTELANGAIQEKLDHTMKDVMTNILNPNTDAKKKRKVTITLTMAPSENRDTLTLDAQVKAALVPENAATTTVLVGRNDSGYIEANELKSGAKGQTYFDSTDSKLKTDTGEDVDQVEKEASSAKPAPKVIDFQQQKKETN
;
A
#
# COMPACT_ATOMS: atom_id res chain seq x y z
N MET A 1 11.07 54.11 16.91
CA MET A 1 11.07 53.15 15.78
C MET A 1 10.14 53.71 14.71
N SER A 2 10.68 54.19 13.59
CA SER A 2 9.86 54.75 12.50
C SER A 2 9.06 53.62 11.84
N LYS A 3 7.73 53.72 11.90
CA LYS A 3 6.83 52.77 11.21
C LYS A 3 6.96 53.07 9.72
N GLN A 4 7.68 52.24 8.98
CA GLN A 4 7.78 52.37 7.53
C GLN A 4 6.38 52.40 6.92
N GLN A 5 6.08 53.40 6.11
CA GLN A 5 4.80 53.47 5.40
C GLN A 5 4.75 52.36 4.34
N LYS A 6 3.91 51.35 4.57
CA LYS A 6 3.54 50.36 3.55
C LYS A 6 2.53 51.00 2.59
N LEU A 7 2.94 51.20 1.34
CA LEU A 7 2.06 51.64 0.25
C LEU A 7 1.09 50.51 -0.20
N ILE A 8 1.47 49.26 0.03
CA ILE A 8 0.65 48.08 -0.20
C ILE A 8 0.45 47.39 1.15
N ASN A 9 -0.75 47.53 1.73
CA ASN A 9 -1.08 46.96 3.02
C ASN A 9 -1.82 45.63 2.86
N VAL A 10 -1.05 44.58 2.61
CA VAL A 10 -1.55 43.20 2.54
C VAL A 10 -0.87 42.39 3.65
N ASP A 11 -1.66 41.93 4.62
CA ASP A 11 -1.20 41.05 5.70
C ASP A 11 -1.73 39.64 5.49
N LEU A 12 -0.83 38.67 5.35
CA LEU A 12 -1.19 37.26 5.12
C LEU A 12 -2.00 36.65 6.28
N THR A 13 -1.81 37.15 7.49
CA THR A 13 -2.48 36.65 8.70
C THR A 13 -3.92 37.16 8.81
N GLU A 14 -4.19 38.36 8.29
CA GLU A 14 -5.52 38.99 8.31
C GLU A 14 -6.29 38.78 6.99
N LEU A 15 -5.59 38.40 5.92
CA LEU A 15 -6.17 38.15 4.60
C LEU A 15 -7.29 37.11 4.65
N ALA A 16 -8.37 37.40 3.90
CA ALA A 16 -9.59 36.59 3.86
C ALA A 16 -10.15 36.28 5.27
N ASN A 17 -10.15 37.28 6.17
CA ASN A 17 -10.59 37.16 7.56
C ASN A 17 -9.84 36.07 8.35
N GLY A 18 -8.55 35.87 8.06
CA GLY A 18 -7.72 34.85 8.70
C GLY A 18 -7.93 33.42 8.20
N ALA A 19 -8.77 33.20 7.18
CA ALA A 19 -9.02 31.86 6.65
C ALA A 19 -7.76 31.20 6.05
N ILE A 20 -6.81 32.00 5.53
CA ILE A 20 -5.53 31.51 5.02
C ILE A 20 -4.67 30.98 6.18
N GLN A 21 -4.64 31.72 7.29
CA GLN A 21 -3.91 31.35 8.49
C GLN A 21 -4.43 30.03 9.06
N GLU A 22 -5.76 29.88 9.20
CA GLU A 22 -6.37 28.65 9.70
C GLU A 22 -6.02 27.43 8.82
N LYS A 23 -6.10 27.57 7.49
CA LYS A 23 -5.71 26.51 6.55
C LYS A 23 -4.22 26.17 6.64
N LEU A 24 -3.37 27.18 6.86
CA LEU A 24 -1.94 26.97 7.05
C LEU A 24 -1.65 26.23 8.36
N ASP A 25 -2.31 26.61 9.46
CA ASP A 25 -2.14 25.97 10.76
C ASP A 25 -2.56 24.50 10.71
N HIS A 26 -3.69 24.20 10.06
CA HIS A 26 -4.12 22.83 9.83
C HIS A 26 -3.11 22.02 9.00
N THR A 27 -2.65 22.58 7.89
CA THR A 27 -1.67 21.93 7.02
C THR A 27 -0.34 21.71 7.74
N MET A 28 0.09 22.67 8.57
CA MET A 28 1.29 22.54 9.38
C MET A 28 1.15 21.44 10.42
N LYS A 29 -0.03 21.30 11.05
CA LYS A 29 -0.30 20.18 11.96
C LYS A 29 -0.10 18.84 11.25
N ASP A 30 -0.64 18.67 10.05
CA ASP A 30 -0.47 17.43 9.27
C ASP A 30 0.99 17.16 8.92
N VAL A 31 1.75 18.19 8.55
CA VAL A 31 3.19 18.08 8.31
C VAL A 31 3.92 17.62 9.55
N MET A 32 3.63 18.21 10.72
CA MET A 32 4.26 17.82 11.99
C MET A 32 3.89 16.38 12.37
N THR A 33 2.62 15.99 12.24
CA THR A 33 2.18 14.60 12.45
C THR A 33 2.90 13.64 11.51
N ASN A 34 3.07 14.01 10.24
CA ASN A 34 3.80 13.20 9.27
C ASN A 34 5.31 13.14 9.56
N ILE A 35 5.92 14.16 10.18
CA ILE A 35 7.33 14.12 10.62
C ILE A 35 7.51 13.18 11.82
N LEU A 36 6.57 13.22 12.77
CA LEU A 36 6.62 12.42 13.98
C LEU A 36 6.18 10.96 13.76
N ASN A 37 5.63 10.63 12.59
CA ASN A 37 5.22 9.26 12.25
C ASN A 37 6.47 8.37 12.00
N PRO A 38 6.72 7.34 12.85
CA PRO A 38 7.88 6.45 12.70
C PRO A 38 7.82 5.60 11.43
N ASN A 39 6.64 5.44 10.82
CA ASN A 39 6.46 4.71 9.58
C ASN A 39 6.72 5.57 8.34
N THR A 40 7.28 6.78 8.49
CA THR A 40 7.66 7.64 7.36
C THR A 40 9.15 7.94 7.39
N ASP A 41 9.73 8.24 6.24
CA ASP A 41 11.14 8.60 6.17
C ASP A 41 11.40 9.97 6.83
N ALA A 42 12.20 9.97 7.90
CA ALA A 42 12.54 11.16 8.68
C ALA A 42 13.37 12.19 7.90
N LYS A 43 14.18 11.76 6.93
CA LYS A 43 15.09 12.66 6.19
C LYS A 43 14.45 13.26 4.94
N LYS A 44 13.35 12.68 4.45
CA LYS A 44 12.66 13.20 3.27
C LYS A 44 12.01 14.55 3.56
N LYS A 45 12.16 15.46 2.61
CA LYS A 45 11.65 16.83 2.68
C LYS A 45 10.14 16.85 2.52
N ARG A 46 9.45 17.61 3.37
CA ARG A 46 8.02 17.93 3.26
C ARG A 46 7.90 19.36 2.79
N LYS A 47 6.93 19.64 1.92
CA LYS A 47 6.77 20.98 1.30
C LYS A 47 5.38 21.50 1.54
N VAL A 48 5.24 22.71 2.06
CA VAL A 48 3.98 23.45 2.10
C VAL A 48 4.01 24.52 1.03
N THR A 49 2.93 24.64 0.25
CA THR A 49 2.79 25.63 -0.82
C THR A 49 1.49 26.39 -0.63
N ILE A 50 1.58 27.72 -0.60
CA ILE A 50 0.43 28.62 -0.62
C ILE A 50 0.33 29.18 -2.03
N THR A 51 -0.80 28.95 -2.69
CA THR A 51 -1.12 29.46 -4.02
C THR A 51 -2.16 30.56 -3.87
N LEU A 52 -1.81 31.76 -4.32
CA LEU A 52 -2.72 32.91 -4.40
C LEU A 52 -3.07 33.17 -5.86
N THR A 53 -4.34 33.08 -6.21
CA THR A 53 -4.84 33.35 -7.56
C THR A 53 -5.63 34.65 -7.53
N MET A 54 -5.28 35.60 -8.39
CA MET A 54 -5.90 36.92 -8.44
C MET A 54 -6.55 37.11 -9.80
N ALA A 55 -7.84 37.43 -9.81
CA ALA A 55 -8.59 37.78 -11.01
C ALA A 55 -9.08 39.24 -10.88
N PRO A 56 -8.54 40.19 -11.66
CA PRO A 56 -8.99 41.58 -11.61
C PRO A 56 -10.35 41.76 -12.30
N SER A 57 -11.11 42.78 -11.89
CA SER A 57 -12.29 43.25 -12.60
C SER A 57 -11.91 43.91 -13.95
N GLU A 58 -12.87 44.03 -14.87
CA GLU A 58 -12.67 44.71 -16.16
C GLU A 58 -12.19 46.16 -15.98
N ASN A 59 -12.74 46.86 -14.98
CA ASN A 59 -12.38 48.23 -14.65
C ASN A 59 -11.08 48.33 -13.82
N ARG A 60 -10.51 47.21 -13.38
CA ARG A 60 -9.30 47.10 -12.54
C ARG A 60 -9.37 47.88 -11.22
N ASP A 61 -10.58 48.09 -10.71
CA ASP A 61 -10.88 48.72 -9.42
C ASP A 61 -10.96 47.72 -8.27
N THR A 62 -11.22 46.45 -8.60
CA THR A 62 -11.42 45.35 -7.66
C THR A 62 -10.73 44.10 -8.18
N LEU A 63 -10.39 43.18 -7.28
CA LEU A 63 -9.87 41.87 -7.64
C LEU A 63 -10.46 40.79 -6.72
N THR A 64 -10.70 39.61 -7.29
CA THR A 64 -11.01 38.40 -6.53
C THR A 64 -9.70 37.68 -6.21
N LEU A 65 -9.51 37.34 -4.93
CA LEU A 65 -8.34 36.62 -4.43
C LEU A 65 -8.76 35.24 -3.92
N ASP A 66 -8.28 34.20 -4.58
CA ASP A 66 -8.42 32.82 -4.14
C ASP A 66 -7.13 32.32 -3.51
N ALA A 67 -7.22 31.76 -2.30
CA ALA A 67 -6.08 31.23 -1.57
C ALA A 67 -6.21 29.73 -1.32
N GLN A 68 -5.20 28.96 -1.74
CA GLN A 68 -5.14 27.53 -1.55
C GLN A 68 -3.83 27.14 -0.85
N VAL A 69 -3.91 26.31 0.18
CA VAL A 69 -2.75 25.76 0.89
C VAL A 69 -2.71 24.26 0.62
N LYS A 70 -1.53 23.74 0.23
CA LYS A 70 -1.29 22.30 0.01
C LYS A 70 0.03 21.88 0.65
N ALA A 71 0.06 20.67 1.21
CA ALA A 71 1.29 20.01 1.63
C ALA A 71 1.62 18.81 0.73
N ALA A 72 2.91 18.65 0.42
CA ALA A 72 3.49 17.41 -0.06
C ALA A 72 4.10 16.68 1.13
N LEU A 73 3.37 15.70 1.64
CA LEU A 73 3.77 14.83 2.75
C LEU A 73 4.61 13.66 2.25
N VAL A 74 5.36 13.04 3.15
CA VAL A 74 6.13 11.83 2.84
C VAL A 74 5.19 10.63 2.99
N PRO A 75 5.09 9.76 1.98
CA PRO A 75 4.28 8.55 2.09
C PRO A 75 4.83 7.62 3.16
N GLU A 76 3.96 6.80 3.73
CA GLU A 76 4.37 5.75 4.65
C GLU A 76 5.28 4.73 3.94
N ASN A 77 6.11 4.06 4.74
CA ASN A 77 7.00 3.02 4.30
C ASN A 77 6.18 1.89 3.65
N ALA A 78 6.63 1.43 2.48
CA ALA A 78 5.90 0.41 1.73
C ALA A 78 5.87 -0.92 2.51
N ALA A 79 4.68 -1.42 2.79
CA ALA A 79 4.48 -2.81 3.20
C ALA A 79 4.69 -3.69 1.95
N THR A 80 5.81 -4.40 1.90
CA THR A 80 6.12 -5.32 0.79
C THR A 80 5.68 -6.72 1.20
N THR A 81 4.85 -7.34 0.37
CA THR A 81 4.51 -8.76 0.48
C THR A 81 4.84 -9.47 -0.83
N THR A 82 5.17 -10.76 -0.75
CA THR A 82 5.45 -11.58 -1.93
C THR A 82 4.17 -12.29 -2.34
N VAL A 83 3.82 -12.22 -3.62
CA VAL A 83 2.61 -12.87 -4.16
C VAL A 83 3.05 -14.01 -5.09
N LEU A 84 2.59 -15.22 -4.80
CA LEU A 84 2.64 -16.37 -5.69
C LEU A 84 1.67 -16.14 -6.83
N VAL A 85 2.16 -16.19 -8.07
CA VAL A 85 1.34 -16.12 -9.28
C VAL A 85 1.50 -17.40 -10.10
N GLY A 86 0.40 -17.86 -10.68
CA GLY A 86 0.32 -19.10 -11.44
C GLY A 86 -0.87 -19.13 -12.41
N ARG A 87 -0.99 -20.25 -13.12
CA ARG A 87 -2.21 -20.63 -13.83
C ARG A 87 -2.61 -22.01 -13.34
N ASN A 88 -3.89 -22.17 -13.03
CA ASN A 88 -4.43 -23.47 -12.66
C ASN A 88 -4.52 -24.40 -13.89
N ASP A 89 -4.80 -25.68 -13.66
CA ASP A 89 -4.93 -26.69 -14.71
C ASP A 89 -6.03 -26.38 -15.74
N SER A 90 -6.97 -25.50 -15.39
CA SER A 90 -8.04 -25.00 -16.27
C SER A 90 -7.64 -23.75 -17.09
N GLY A 91 -6.40 -23.26 -16.93
CA GLY A 91 -5.86 -22.11 -17.66
C GLY A 91 -6.21 -20.74 -17.08
N TYR A 92 -6.94 -20.68 -15.95
CA TYR A 92 -7.25 -19.43 -15.27
C TYR A 92 -6.08 -18.95 -14.42
N ILE A 93 -5.93 -17.63 -14.31
CA ILE A 93 -4.89 -17.00 -13.49
C ILE A 93 -5.23 -17.18 -12.02
N GLU A 94 -4.26 -17.62 -11.23
CA GLU A 94 -4.34 -17.70 -9.77
C GLU A 94 -3.22 -16.84 -9.14
N ALA A 95 -3.55 -16.19 -8.03
CA ALA A 95 -2.58 -15.40 -7.27
C ALA A 95 -2.90 -15.50 -5.78
N ASN A 96 -1.89 -15.84 -4.97
CA ASN A 96 -2.01 -15.98 -3.52
C ASN A 96 -0.81 -15.32 -2.83
N GLU A 97 -1.00 -14.76 -1.64
CA GLU A 97 0.13 -14.25 -0.84
C GLU A 97 1.03 -15.43 -0.43
N LEU A 98 2.35 -15.28 -0.61
CA LEU A 98 3.34 -16.25 -0.16
C LEU A 98 3.46 -16.15 1.37
N LYS A 99 2.98 -17.17 2.07
CA LYS A 99 3.07 -17.26 3.54
C LYS A 99 4.31 -18.03 4.00
N SER A 100 4.86 -18.90 3.15
CA SER A 100 6.08 -19.66 3.43
C SER A 100 7.35 -18.95 2.94
N GLY A 101 8.53 -19.47 3.30
CA GLY A 101 9.81 -18.89 2.87
C GLY A 101 10.11 -19.04 1.37
N ALA A 102 9.45 -19.98 0.69
CA ALA A 102 9.67 -20.28 -0.73
C ALA A 102 8.44 -20.94 -1.36
N LYS A 103 8.24 -20.71 -2.67
CA LYS A 103 7.15 -21.34 -3.45
C LYS A 103 7.21 -22.87 -3.33
N GLY A 104 6.06 -23.49 -3.05
CA GLY A 104 5.89 -24.93 -2.87
C GLY A 104 6.38 -25.47 -1.53
N GLN A 105 6.86 -24.62 -0.61
CA GLN A 105 7.30 -25.04 0.72
C GLN A 105 6.17 -24.98 1.73
N THR A 106 5.93 -26.07 2.45
CA THR A 106 5.07 -26.06 3.64
C THR A 106 5.78 -25.38 4.80
N TYR A 107 5.05 -24.62 5.61
CA TYR A 107 5.58 -24.00 6.82
C TYR A 107 4.78 -24.43 8.04
N PHE A 108 5.43 -24.38 9.20
CA PHE A 108 4.76 -24.60 10.49
C PHE A 108 4.25 -23.26 11.00
N ASP A 109 2.94 -23.14 11.21
CA ASP A 109 2.35 -21.94 11.78
C ASP A 109 2.36 -22.05 13.31
N SER A 110 3.09 -21.15 13.96
CA SER A 110 3.25 -21.12 15.42
C SER A 110 1.98 -20.76 16.18
N THR A 111 0.96 -20.24 15.49
CA THR A 111 -0.27 -19.73 16.11
C THR A 111 -1.27 -20.85 16.36
N ASP A 112 -1.38 -21.80 15.43
CA ASP A 112 -2.30 -22.95 15.51
C ASP A 112 -1.57 -24.30 15.56
N SER A 113 -0.24 -24.30 15.53
CA SER A 113 0.62 -25.48 15.61
C SER A 113 0.37 -26.50 14.50
N LYS A 114 -0.02 -26.04 13.31
CA LYS A 114 -0.30 -26.88 12.15
C LYS A 114 0.70 -26.65 11.01
N LEU A 115 0.82 -27.66 10.14
CA LEU A 115 1.53 -27.55 8.87
C LEU A 115 0.59 -26.96 7.82
N LYS A 116 1.04 -25.88 7.19
CA LYS A 116 0.31 -25.18 6.14
C LYS A 116 1.11 -25.18 4.84
N THR A 117 0.42 -25.11 3.71
CA THR A 117 1.00 -24.94 2.37
C THR A 117 1.64 -23.55 2.23
N ASP A 118 2.31 -23.32 1.10
CA ASP A 118 2.91 -22.02 0.78
C ASP A 118 1.90 -20.86 0.66
N THR A 119 0.61 -21.18 0.46
CA THR A 119 -0.52 -20.25 0.42
C THR A 119 -1.27 -20.12 1.75
N GLY A 120 -0.98 -20.97 2.75
CA GLY A 120 -1.61 -20.93 4.07
C GLY A 120 -2.77 -21.91 4.29
N GLU A 121 -2.98 -22.87 3.39
CA GLU A 121 -3.98 -23.93 3.54
C GLU A 121 -3.47 -25.07 4.43
N ASP A 122 -4.33 -25.69 5.24
CA ASP A 122 -3.95 -26.82 6.10
C ASP A 122 -3.53 -28.04 5.24
N VAL A 123 -2.30 -28.53 5.42
CA VAL A 123 -1.75 -29.65 4.64
C VAL A 123 -2.59 -30.92 4.80
N ASP A 124 -3.06 -31.20 6.02
CA ASP A 124 -3.88 -32.40 6.32
C ASP A 124 -5.20 -32.44 5.54
N GLN A 125 -5.74 -31.27 5.17
CA GLN A 125 -7.00 -31.17 4.42
C GLN A 125 -6.73 -31.39 2.93
N VAL A 126 -5.70 -30.72 2.40
CA VAL A 126 -5.26 -30.86 1.00
C VAL A 126 -4.86 -32.32 0.69
N GLU A 127 -4.15 -32.99 1.60
CA GLU A 127 -3.76 -34.39 1.42
C GLU A 127 -4.96 -35.35 1.39
N LYS A 128 -5.99 -35.11 2.21
CA LYS A 128 -7.22 -35.93 2.23
C LYS A 128 -8.04 -35.76 0.94
N GLU A 129 -8.14 -34.53 0.45
CA GLU A 129 -8.81 -34.22 -0.82
C GLU A 129 -8.07 -34.79 -2.02
N ALA A 130 -6.73 -34.68 -2.04
CA ALA A 130 -5.89 -35.27 -3.08
C ALA A 130 -5.95 -36.81 -3.09
N SER A 131 -6.10 -37.44 -1.91
CA SER A 131 -6.20 -38.89 -1.76
C SER A 131 -7.58 -39.46 -2.18
N SER A 132 -8.63 -38.64 -2.12
CA SER A 132 -9.99 -39.03 -2.52
C SER A 132 -10.29 -38.78 -4.00
N ALA A 133 -9.43 -38.03 -4.71
CA ALA A 133 -9.59 -37.68 -6.13
C ALA A 133 -8.83 -38.56 -7.15
N LYS A 134 -8.06 -39.59 -6.74
CA LYS A 134 -7.33 -40.48 -7.66
C LYS A 134 -7.87 -41.93 -7.65
N PRO A 135 -8.22 -42.54 -8.80
CA PRO A 135 -8.46 -43.98 -8.86
C PRO A 135 -7.17 -44.74 -8.53
N ALA A 136 -7.30 -45.84 -7.79
CA ALA A 136 -6.19 -46.64 -7.29
C ALA A 136 -5.14 -46.96 -8.36
N PRO A 137 -3.83 -46.88 -8.05
CA PRO A 137 -2.79 -47.28 -9.01
C PRO A 137 -2.96 -48.77 -9.34
N LYS A 138 -3.06 -49.10 -10.62
CA LYS A 138 -2.99 -50.48 -11.11
C LYS A 138 -1.58 -50.99 -10.84
N VAL A 139 -1.39 -51.66 -9.71
CA VAL A 139 -0.12 -52.30 -9.34
C VAL A 139 0.20 -53.33 -10.42
N ILE A 140 1.23 -53.09 -11.22
CA ILE A 140 1.74 -54.04 -12.21
C ILE A 140 2.69 -54.98 -11.46
N ASP A 141 2.26 -56.22 -11.27
CA ASP A 141 3.06 -57.29 -10.68
C ASP A 141 4.01 -57.89 -11.73
N PHE A 142 5.29 -57.50 -11.68
CA PHE A 142 6.33 -57.98 -12.59
C PHE A 142 6.82 -59.41 -12.26
N GLN A 143 6.34 -60.06 -11.19
CA GLN A 143 6.72 -61.44 -10.86
C GLN A 143 5.91 -62.48 -11.66
N GLN A 144 4.78 -62.09 -12.26
CA GLN A 144 3.93 -63.01 -13.03
C GLN A 144 4.37 -63.15 -14.50
N GLN A 145 5.21 -62.25 -15.03
CA GLN A 145 5.66 -62.29 -16.42
C GLN A 145 6.84 -63.24 -16.71
N LYS A 146 7.36 -63.97 -15.72
CA LYS A 146 8.54 -64.84 -15.87
C LYS A 146 8.25 -66.34 -15.94
N LYS A 147 7.02 -66.76 -16.25
CA LYS A 147 6.67 -68.18 -16.45
C LYS A 147 5.98 -68.45 -17.78
N GLU A 148 6.53 -67.96 -18.87
CA GLU A 148 6.37 -68.61 -20.18
C GLU A 148 7.75 -68.65 -20.85
N THR A 149 8.43 -69.78 -20.68
CA THR A 149 9.59 -70.14 -21.49
C THR A 149 9.42 -71.61 -21.85
N ASN A 150 9.46 -71.86 -23.16
CA ASN A 150 9.29 -73.12 -23.91
C ASN A 150 7.88 -73.65 -24.09
#